data_AF-A0A8B8JZJ9-F1
#
_entry.id   AF-A0A8B8JZJ9-F1
#
_cell.length_a   1.000
_cell.length_b   1.000
_cell.length_c   1.000
_cell.angle_alpha   90.00
_cell.angle_beta   90.00
_cell.angle_gamma   90.00
#
_symmetry.space_group_name_H-M   'P 1'
#
loop_
_entity.id
_entity.type
_entity.pdbx_description
1 polymer ?
#
loop_
_entity_poly.entity_id
_entity_poly.type
_entity_poly.pdbx_seq_one_letter_code
_entity_poly.pdbx_strand_id
1 'polypeptide(L)'
;MRMLTGDSTVADDNFRFVPQSIASFGSIVIVEGCDTARAISWVHAWTVTDGIITQIREYFNTSLTVTRIAGTDEIVPVSSGTGRLPCVWESSVSGRVGKSVPGLVLAI
;
A
#
# COMPACT_ATOMS: atom_id res chain seq x y z
N MET A 1 -22.92 11.65 -19.79
CA MET A 1 -21.63 11.10 -19.31
C MET A 1 -20.90 12.21 -18.56
N ARG A 2 -20.46 11.98 -17.31
CA ARG A 2 -19.66 12.95 -16.53
C ARG A 2 -18.19 12.55 -16.64
N MET A 3 -17.35 13.46 -17.14
CA MET A 3 -15.90 13.25 -17.25
C MET A 3 -15.30 13.23 -15.83
N LEU A 4 -14.66 12.13 -15.45
CA LEU A 4 -14.03 11.96 -14.13
C LEU A 4 -12.58 12.42 -14.21
N THR A 5 -12.35 13.73 -14.36
CA THR A 5 -11.00 14.32 -14.46
C THR A 5 -10.30 14.47 -13.11
N GLY A 6 -11.02 14.28 -11.99
CA GLY A 6 -10.52 14.59 -10.65
C GLY A 6 -10.45 16.10 -10.35
N ASP A 7 -10.89 16.95 -11.28
CA ASP A 7 -10.89 18.40 -11.14
C ASP A 7 -12.11 18.82 -10.31
N SER A 8 -11.88 19.27 -9.07
CA SER A 8 -12.93 19.79 -8.20
C SER A 8 -13.03 21.30 -8.40
N THR A 9 -14.20 21.77 -8.83
CA THR A 9 -14.48 23.21 -8.99
C THR A 9 -14.65 23.93 -7.65
N VAL A 10 -14.60 23.19 -6.53
CA VAL A 10 -14.74 23.71 -5.17
C VAL A 10 -13.34 23.67 -4.51
N ALA A 11 -12.76 24.86 -4.29
CA ALA A 11 -11.38 25.01 -3.83
C ALA A 11 -11.05 24.27 -2.52
N ASP A 12 -12.04 24.06 -1.66
CA ASP A 12 -11.90 23.39 -0.36
C ASP A 12 -12.01 21.87 -0.42
N ASP A 13 -12.29 21.29 -1.60
CA ASP A 13 -12.54 19.84 -1.73
C ASP A 13 -11.37 19.05 -2.36
N ASN A 14 -10.19 19.67 -2.44
CA ASN A 14 -9.03 19.02 -3.06
C ASN A 14 -8.35 18.05 -2.08
N PHE A 15 -8.52 16.75 -2.35
CA PHE A 15 -7.79 15.70 -1.63
C PHE A 15 -6.30 15.75 -1.96
N ARG A 16 -5.44 15.56 -0.95
CA ARG A 16 -3.98 15.52 -1.13
C ARG A 16 -3.41 14.26 -0.52
N PHE A 17 -2.52 13.61 -1.28
CA PHE A 17 -1.65 12.57 -0.74
C PHE A 17 -0.59 13.21 0.16
N VAL A 18 -0.83 13.17 1.48
CA VAL A 18 0.14 13.61 2.49
C VAL A 18 0.77 12.36 3.13
N PRO A 19 2.02 12.00 2.78
CA PRO A 19 2.70 10.84 3.35
C PRO A 19 2.80 10.94 4.88
N GLN A 20 2.48 9.85 5.56
CA GLN A 20 2.62 9.72 7.02
C GLN A 20 3.69 8.71 7.41
N SER A 21 3.89 7.67 6.61
CA SER A 21 4.91 6.65 6.82
C SER A 21 5.47 6.15 5.49
N ILE A 22 6.77 5.87 5.46
CA ILE A 22 7.51 5.41 4.28
C ILE A 22 8.41 4.24 4.70
N ALA A 23 8.39 3.15 3.94
CA ALA A 23 9.26 1.99 4.13
C ALA A 23 9.82 1.52 2.78
N SER A 24 11.09 1.07 2.76
CA SER A 24 11.76 0.62 1.52
C SER A 24 12.18 -0.84 1.61
N PHE A 25 11.94 -1.59 0.54
CA PHE A 25 12.30 -3.00 0.37
C PHE A 25 12.93 -3.20 -1.01
N GLY A 26 14.27 -3.17 -1.10
CA GLY A 26 14.95 -3.23 -2.40
C GLY A 26 14.54 -2.07 -3.30
N SER A 27 14.02 -2.37 -4.50
CA SER A 27 13.50 -1.37 -5.44
C SER A 27 12.06 -0.93 -5.15
N ILE A 28 11.38 -1.54 -4.17
CA ILE A 28 10.00 -1.18 -3.82
C ILE A 28 9.98 -0.21 -2.64
N VAL A 29 9.28 0.92 -2.78
CA VAL A 29 9.01 1.86 -1.69
C VAL A 29 7.52 1.85 -1.40
N ILE A 30 7.15 1.64 -0.14
CA ILE A 30 5.78 1.68 0.35
C ILE A 30 5.57 3.01 1.06
N VAL A 31 4.52 3.73 0.70
CA VAL A 31 4.12 4.99 1.32
C VAL A 31 2.67 4.90 1.72
N GLU A 32 2.34 5.27 2.95
CA GLU A 32 0.95 5.34 3.40
C GLU A 32 0.57 6.71 3.96
N GLY A 33 -0.73 6.99 3.92
CA GLY A 33 -1.33 8.15 4.56
C GLY A 33 -2.83 7.99 4.73
N CYS A 34 -3.42 8.89 5.52
CA CYS A 34 -4.87 8.97 5.67
C CYS A 34 -5.36 10.41 5.81
N ASP A 35 -6.62 10.60 5.45
CA ASP A 35 -7.43 11.76 5.76
C ASP A 35 -8.60 11.30 6.62
N THR A 36 -8.52 11.55 7.92
CA THR A 36 -9.54 11.12 8.89
C THR A 36 -10.85 11.88 8.72
N ALA A 37 -10.80 13.15 8.29
CA ALA A 37 -11.99 13.96 8.07
C ALA A 37 -12.83 13.43 6.90
N ARG A 38 -12.16 12.94 5.86
CA ARG A 38 -12.80 12.31 4.69
C ARG A 38 -13.04 10.82 4.85
N ALA A 39 -12.66 10.25 5.98
CA ALA A 39 -12.63 8.82 6.20
C ALA A 39 -11.92 8.07 5.05
N ILE A 40 -10.71 8.51 4.67
CA ILE A 40 -9.88 7.92 3.60
C ILE A 40 -8.55 7.40 4.15
N SER A 41 -8.14 6.19 3.75
CA SER A 41 -6.75 5.72 3.85
C SER A 41 -6.21 5.35 2.49
N TRP A 42 -4.91 5.45 2.28
CA TRP A 42 -4.26 5.04 1.04
C TRP A 42 -2.86 4.49 1.30
N VAL A 43 -2.44 3.57 0.43
CA VAL A 43 -1.08 3.04 0.36
C VAL A 43 -0.65 3.08 -1.11
N HIS A 44 0.55 3.58 -1.36
CA HIS A 44 1.22 3.48 -2.65
C HIS A 44 2.41 2.54 -2.53
N ALA A 45 2.57 1.66 -3.52
CA ALA A 45 3.79 0.88 -3.73
C ALA A 45 4.46 1.37 -5.01
N TRP A 46 5.65 1.94 -4.88
CA TRP A 46 6.44 2.48 -5.97
C TRP A 46 7.57 1.53 -6.32
N THR A 47 7.74 1.23 -7.60
CA THR A 47 9.00 0.64 -8.09
C THR A 47 9.93 1.79 -8.44
N VAL A 48 11.13 1.79 -7.87
CA VAL A 48 12.15 2.83 -8.07
C VAL A 48 13.38 2.21 -8.74
N THR A 49 13.80 2.82 -9.85
CA THR A 49 15.01 2.45 -10.60
C THR A 49 15.79 3.72 -10.87
N ASP A 50 17.08 3.74 -10.51
CA ASP A 50 17.98 4.90 -10.71
C ASP A 50 17.43 6.23 -10.15
N GLY A 51 16.74 6.16 -8.99
CA GLY A 51 16.12 7.31 -8.35
C GLY A 51 14.81 7.78 -8.99
N ILE A 52 14.33 7.10 -10.03
CA ILE A 52 13.09 7.42 -10.74
C ILE A 52 12.01 6.41 -10.36
N ILE A 53 10.81 6.89 -10.04
CA ILE A 53 9.63 6.02 -9.87
C ILE A 53 9.19 5.55 -11.25
N THR A 54 9.34 4.26 -11.53
CA THR A 54 9.00 3.65 -12.82
C THR A 54 7.64 2.98 -12.83
N GLN A 55 7.10 2.63 -11.66
CA GLN A 55 5.75 2.08 -11.51
C GLN A 55 5.10 2.56 -10.21
N ILE A 56 3.79 2.73 -10.24
CA ILE A 56 2.97 3.06 -9.07
C ILE A 56 1.80 2.08 -9.02
N ARG A 57 1.63 1.41 -7.88
CA ARG A 57 0.40 0.71 -7.51
C ARG A 57 -0.27 1.46 -6.37
N GLU A 58 -1.52 1.84 -6.55
CA GLU A 58 -2.32 2.53 -5.53
C GLU A 58 -3.37 1.59 -4.93
N TYR A 59 -3.45 1.60 -3.61
CA TYR A 59 -4.45 0.91 -2.82
C TYR A 59 -5.22 1.93 -1.99
N PHE A 60 -6.45 2.24 -2.41
CA PHE A 60 -7.30 3.20 -1.72
C PHE A 60 -8.30 2.46 -0.83
N ASN A 61 -8.49 2.93 0.41
CA ASN A 61 -9.38 2.31 1.41
C ASN A 61 -9.21 0.79 1.49
N THR A 62 -7.96 0.34 1.53
CA THR A 62 -7.56 -1.07 1.54
C THR A 62 -6.38 -1.17 2.52
N SER A 63 -6.40 -2.16 3.42
CA SER A 63 -5.26 -2.43 4.30
C SER A 63 -4.27 -3.33 3.56
N LEU A 64 -3.00 -2.98 3.57
CA LEU A 64 -1.96 -3.73 2.87
C LEU A 64 -1.00 -4.39 3.87
N THR A 65 -0.73 -5.67 3.68
CA THR A 65 0.32 -6.42 4.37
C THR A 65 1.39 -6.80 3.35
N VAL A 66 2.64 -6.49 3.63
CA VAL A 66 3.76 -6.84 2.74
C VAL A 66 4.46 -8.06 3.29
N THR A 67 4.65 -9.06 2.42
CA THR A 67 5.36 -10.29 2.77
C THR A 67 6.52 -10.51 1.83
N ARG A 68 7.61 -11.08 2.33
CA ARG A 68 8.78 -11.38 1.52
C ARG A 68 8.72 -12.82 1.02
N ILE A 69 8.88 -13.03 -0.29
CA ILE A 69 9.07 -14.37 -0.85
C ILE A 69 10.56 -14.71 -0.76
N ALA A 70 10.89 -15.75 0.00
CA ALA A 70 12.25 -16.29 -0.02
C ALA A 70 12.50 -16.93 -1.38
N GLY A 71 13.44 -16.36 -2.16
CA GLY A 71 13.85 -16.86 -3.46
C GLY A 71 14.71 -18.12 -3.37
N THR A 72 14.17 -19.20 -2.79
CA THR A 72 14.72 -20.54 -2.97
C THR A 72 13.96 -21.19 -4.12
N ASP A 73 14.67 -21.54 -5.19
CA ASP A 73 14.21 -22.38 -6.31
C ASP A 73 13.75 -23.79 -5.89
N GLU A 74 13.65 -24.05 -4.58
CA GLU A 74 13.14 -25.30 -4.04
C GLU A 74 11.68 -25.15 -3.63
N ILE A 75 10.84 -25.99 -4.24
CA ILE A 75 9.48 -26.25 -3.77
C ILE A 75 9.59 -27.03 -2.46
N VAL A 76 9.72 -26.33 -1.34
CA VAL A 76 9.69 -26.95 -0.01
C VAL A 76 8.22 -27.25 0.34
N PRO A 77 7.85 -28.51 0.61
CA PRO A 77 6.48 -28.84 0.97
C PRO A 77 6.10 -28.17 2.29
N VAL A 78 4.89 -27.61 2.34
CA VAL A 78 4.26 -27.10 3.58
C VAL A 78 3.96 -28.28 4.50
N SER A 79 4.99 -28.75 5.20
CA SER A 79 4.87 -29.86 6.15
C SER A 79 5.90 -29.66 7.26
N SER A 80 5.79 -28.54 7.98
CA SER A 80 6.31 -28.31 9.34
C SER A 80 6.07 -26.86 9.75
N GLY A 81 4.82 -26.45 10.05
CA GLY A 81 4.48 -25.26 10.86
C GLY A 81 5.10 -23.87 10.56
N THR A 82 5.90 -23.71 9.50
CA THR A 82 6.82 -22.57 9.29
C THR A 82 6.83 -22.06 7.84
N GLY A 83 5.89 -22.50 7.00
CA GLY A 83 5.64 -21.96 5.65
C GLY A 83 5.00 -20.58 5.63
N ARG A 84 5.33 -19.71 6.60
CA ARG A 84 4.87 -18.32 6.64
C ARG A 84 5.83 -17.48 5.81
N LEU A 85 5.33 -16.90 4.71
CA LEU A 85 5.97 -15.73 4.12
C LEU A 85 6.07 -14.67 5.22
N PRO A 86 7.27 -14.26 5.66
CA PRO A 86 7.40 -13.34 6.78
C PRO A 86 6.70 -12.03 6.41
N CYS A 87 5.76 -11.60 7.27
CA CYS A 87 5.22 -10.24 7.23
C CYS A 87 6.38 -9.30 7.58
N VAL A 88 6.72 -8.42 6.65
CA VAL A 88 7.80 -7.44 6.82
C VAL A 88 7.26 -6.04 7.06
N TRP A 89 5.98 -5.81 6.75
CA TRP A 89 5.30 -4.55 6.99
C TRP A 89 3.78 -4.71 6.91
N GLU A 90 3.05 -3.89 7.66
CA GLU A 90 1.60 -3.84 7.63
C GLU A 90 1.14 -2.38 7.74
N SER A 91 0.09 -2.04 6.99
CA SER A 91 -0.47 -0.70 7.01
C SER A 91 -1.03 -0.35 8.38
N SER A 92 -0.65 0.82 8.89
CA SER A 92 -1.05 1.28 10.23
C SER A 92 -2.18 2.30 10.19
N VAL A 93 -2.55 2.77 8.99
CA VAL A 93 -3.50 3.89 8.81
C VAL A 93 -4.93 3.43 8.57
N SER A 94 -5.15 2.19 8.12
CA SER A 94 -6.49 1.67 7.82
C SER A 94 -7.43 1.70 9.03
N GLY A 95 -6.94 1.34 10.22
CA GLY A 95 -7.70 1.40 11.47
C GLY A 95 -7.98 2.81 12.00
N ARG A 96 -7.28 3.84 11.52
CA ARG A 96 -7.41 5.23 12.02
C ARG A 96 -8.62 5.97 11.46
N VAL A 97 -9.24 5.39 10.45
CA VAL A 97 -10.25 6.03 9.60
C VAL A 97 -11.68 5.63 10.01
N GLY A 98 -11.80 4.81 11.07
CA GLY A 98 -13.10 4.47 11.69
C GLY A 98 -13.98 3.55 10.84
N LYS A 99 -13.42 2.90 9.82
CA LYS A 99 -14.14 1.96 8.95
C LYS A 99 -13.32 0.70 8.68
N SER A 100 -14.01 -0.42 8.55
CA SER A 100 -13.41 -1.66 8.06
C SER A 100 -13.15 -1.57 6.56
N VAL A 101 -12.01 -2.09 6.12
CA VAL A 101 -11.58 -2.11 4.72
C VAL A 101 -11.14 -3.52 4.34
N PRO A 102 -11.21 -3.91 3.06
CA PRO A 102 -10.61 -5.16 2.61
C PRO A 102 -9.11 -5.19 2.90
N GLY A 103 -8.59 -6.37 3.21
CA GLY A 103 -7.15 -6.63 3.37
C GLY A 103 -6.56 -7.25 2.11
N LEU A 104 -5.35 -6.84 1.74
CA LEU A 104 -4.59 -7.38 0.64
C LEU A 104 -3.16 -7.72 1.08
N VAL A 105 -2.59 -8.80 0.54
CA VAL A 105 -1.18 -9.15 0.73
C VAL A 105 -0.41 -8.79 -0.54
N LEU A 106 0.63 -7.94 -0.40
CA LEU A 106 1.60 -7.67 -1.45
C LEU A 106 2.86 -8.49 -1.18
N ALA A 107 3.12 -9.46 -2.05
CA ALA A 107 4.35 -10.23 -2.00
C ALA A 107 5.45 -9.50 -2.79
N ILE A 108 6.64 -9.37 -2.19
CA ILE A 108 7.81 -8.71 -2.76
C ILE A 108 9.07 -9.58 -2.70
#